data_AF-A0A7W7H612-F1
#
_entry.id   AF-A0A7W7H612-F1
#
_cell.length_a   1.000
_cell.length_b   1.000
_cell.length_c   1.000
_cell.angle_alpha   90.00
_cell.angle_beta   90.00
_cell.angle_gamma   90.00
#
_symmetry.space_group_name_H-M   'P 1'
#
loop_
_entity.id
_entity.type
_entity.pdbx_description
1 polymer ?
#
loop_
_entity_poly.entity_id
_entity_poly.type
_entity_poly.pdbx_seq_one_letter_code
_entity_poly.pdbx_strand_id
1 'polypeptide(L)'
;MFVRISMVVVLLTLTACAPDPKQGSPAPTGPAPGVQASGGQSALSGPSLDCAAPIDTLAAPPAGYTPMLDAVALSTELLQANDSGDGTLFAKTGLLIRTGHPAELLVPRGRAEVEWGNTGDRERAAHLHIPACPKFGAGDWQVYPGGYYVTAPVCLPVEVRADGRTTTIHVPVGKACPA
;
A
#
# COMPACT_ATOMS: atom_id res chain seq x y z
N MET A 1 20.43 -48.93 10.34
CA MET A 1 20.10 -48.16 11.56
C MET A 1 18.59 -47.97 11.61
N PHE A 2 18.01 -48.03 12.80
CA PHE A 2 16.62 -48.38 13.10
C PHE A 2 15.51 -47.44 12.55
N VAL A 3 14.37 -48.07 12.26
CA VAL A 3 13.02 -47.56 12.00
C VAL A 3 12.48 -46.74 13.19
N ARG A 4 11.68 -45.68 12.95
CA ARG A 4 10.32 -45.54 13.52
C ARG A 4 9.52 -44.32 13.02
N ILE A 5 8.32 -44.67 12.53
CA ILE A 5 7.12 -43.88 12.23
C ILE A 5 6.61 -43.19 13.50
N SER A 6 6.10 -41.96 13.38
CA SER A 6 5.03 -41.45 14.25
C SER A 6 4.19 -40.39 13.54
N MET A 7 3.09 -40.88 12.99
CA MET A 7 1.91 -40.13 12.57
C MET A 7 1.23 -39.56 13.83
N VAL A 8 1.04 -38.25 13.91
CA VAL A 8 0.25 -37.62 14.98
C VAL A 8 -1.02 -37.05 14.37
N VAL A 9 -2.12 -37.73 14.70
CA VAL A 9 -3.51 -37.32 14.48
C VAL A 9 -3.86 -36.30 15.56
N VAL A 10 -4.33 -35.11 15.19
CA VAL A 10 -4.89 -34.14 16.14
C VAL A 10 -6.41 -34.09 15.95
N LEU A 11 -7.11 -34.42 17.03
CA LEU A 11 -8.55 -34.57 17.16
C LEU A 11 -9.30 -33.25 16.94
N LEU A 12 -10.44 -33.34 16.24
CA LEU A 12 -11.55 -32.39 16.34
C LEU A 12 -12.22 -32.51 17.71
N THR A 13 -12.48 -31.38 18.38
CA THR A 13 -13.45 -31.30 19.47
C THR A 13 -14.54 -30.28 19.13
N LEU A 14 -15.74 -30.79 18.85
CA LEU A 14 -16.99 -30.05 18.89
C LEU A 14 -17.39 -29.82 20.35
N THR A 15 -17.73 -28.59 20.72
CA THR A 15 -18.49 -28.29 21.95
C THR A 15 -19.67 -27.40 21.62
N ALA A 16 -20.84 -27.91 22.01
CA ALA A 16 -22.18 -27.45 21.70
C ALA A 16 -22.72 -26.41 22.71
N CYS A 17 -23.88 -25.85 22.33
CA CYS A 17 -24.68 -24.78 22.93
C CYS A 17 -25.03 -24.89 24.42
N ALA A 18 -25.35 -23.74 25.02
CA ALA A 18 -26.54 -23.58 25.85
C ALA A 18 -27.07 -22.12 25.82
N PRO A 19 -28.39 -21.90 25.71
CA PRO A 19 -29.04 -20.61 25.89
C PRO A 19 -29.52 -20.42 27.34
N ASP A 20 -29.62 -19.18 27.81
CA ASP A 20 -30.37 -18.86 29.03
C ASP A 20 -31.38 -17.70 28.79
N PRO A 21 -32.67 -17.90 29.11
CA PRO A 21 -33.72 -16.89 29.00
C PRO A 21 -34.00 -16.18 30.34
N LYS A 22 -34.47 -14.93 30.28
CA LYS A 22 -35.57 -14.29 31.08
C LYS A 22 -35.43 -12.76 31.01
N GLN A 23 -36.28 -12.04 30.27
CA GLN A 23 -37.67 -11.65 30.59
C GLN A 23 -37.73 -10.39 31.46
N GLY A 24 -38.23 -9.29 30.87
CA GLY A 24 -38.70 -8.09 31.59
C GLY A 24 -38.59 -6.79 30.80
N SER A 25 -39.60 -6.45 29.99
CA SER A 25 -39.86 -5.07 29.55
C SER A 25 -40.35 -4.21 30.72
N PRO A 26 -40.20 -2.88 30.68
CA PRO A 26 -41.19 -2.03 30.02
C PRO A 26 -40.59 -0.96 29.11
N ALA A 27 -41.40 -0.54 28.12
CA ALA A 27 -41.12 0.57 27.21
C ALA A 27 -41.15 1.93 27.93
N PRO A 28 -40.44 2.92 27.38
CA PRO A 28 -41.01 4.26 27.27
C PRO A 28 -40.94 4.83 25.84
N THR A 29 -41.99 5.57 25.53
CA THR A 29 -42.35 6.30 24.32
C THR A 29 -41.42 7.49 24.04
N GLY A 30 -41.00 7.69 22.78
CA GLY A 30 -40.56 9.02 22.28
C GLY A 30 -39.35 9.01 21.32
N PRO A 31 -39.40 9.70 20.16
CA PRO A 31 -38.38 9.60 19.11
C PRO A 31 -37.27 10.64 19.26
N ALA A 32 -36.02 10.20 19.15
CA ALA A 32 -34.89 11.08 18.81
C ALA A 32 -34.14 10.46 17.62
N PRO A 33 -33.88 11.21 16.53
CA PRO A 33 -32.97 10.76 15.49
C PRO A 33 -31.55 10.80 16.08
N GLY A 34 -31.16 9.70 16.72
CA GLY A 34 -29.77 9.43 16.98
C GLY A 34 -29.11 9.22 15.63
N VAL A 35 -28.44 10.26 15.14
CA VAL A 35 -27.47 10.15 14.05
C VAL A 35 -26.48 9.08 14.48
N GLN A 36 -26.67 7.85 13.99
CA GLN A 36 -25.60 6.89 13.91
C GLN A 36 -24.60 7.56 12.97
N ALA A 37 -23.60 8.22 13.56
CA ALA A 37 -22.34 8.47 12.90
C ALA A 37 -21.76 7.09 12.62
N SER A 38 -22.22 6.48 11.53
CA SER A 38 -21.44 5.54 10.76
C SER A 38 -20.21 6.33 10.33
N GLY A 39 -19.22 6.38 11.22
CA GLY A 39 -17.83 6.52 10.86
C GLY A 39 -17.47 5.29 10.02
N GLY A 40 -18.05 5.21 8.83
CA GLY A 40 -17.52 4.43 7.75
C GLY A 40 -16.17 5.05 7.48
N GLN A 41 -15.15 4.51 8.12
CA GLN A 41 -13.86 4.40 7.50
C GLN A 41 -14.16 3.80 6.14
N SER A 42 -14.33 4.65 5.13
CA SER A 42 -14.29 4.22 3.75
C SER A 42 -12.99 3.46 3.66
N ALA A 43 -13.09 2.13 3.64
CA ALA A 43 -11.96 1.26 3.45
C ALA A 43 -11.17 1.86 2.31
N LEU A 44 -9.97 2.35 2.62
CA LEU A 44 -9.15 3.07 1.69
C LEU A 44 -8.93 2.12 0.50
N SER A 45 -9.67 2.31 -0.58
CA SER A 45 -9.77 1.26 -1.61
C SER A 45 -8.51 1.30 -2.45
N GLY A 46 -7.63 0.33 -2.24
CA GLY A 46 -6.36 0.14 -2.93
C GLY A 46 -5.58 -1.04 -2.33
N PRO A 47 -4.70 -1.71 -3.10
CA PRO A 47 -3.82 -2.73 -2.57
C PRO A 47 -2.88 -2.16 -1.51
N SER A 48 -2.48 -3.00 -0.56
CA SER A 48 -1.37 -2.71 0.35
C SER A 48 -0.09 -3.30 -0.19
N LEU A 49 0.98 -2.53 -0.10
CA LEU A 49 2.33 -3.02 -0.28
C LEU A 49 2.60 -4.12 0.75
N ASP A 50 3.16 -5.23 0.26
CA ASP A 50 3.77 -6.24 1.10
C ASP A 50 5.19 -5.81 1.46
N CYS A 51 5.45 -5.63 2.76
CA CYS A 51 6.78 -5.27 3.26
C CYS A 51 7.79 -6.43 3.17
N ALA A 52 7.37 -7.61 2.73
CA ALA A 52 8.29 -8.70 2.46
C ALA A 52 9.16 -8.40 1.23
N ALA A 53 10.43 -8.80 1.31
CA ALA A 53 11.38 -8.77 0.21
C ALA A 53 11.63 -7.38 -0.43
N PRO A 54 12.09 -6.38 0.35
CA PRO A 54 12.77 -5.24 -0.24
C PRO A 54 13.97 -5.75 -1.05
N ILE A 55 14.26 -5.12 -2.19
CA ILE A 55 15.39 -5.53 -3.05
C ILE A 55 16.72 -4.92 -2.61
N ASP A 56 16.67 -3.86 -1.79
CA ASP A 56 17.85 -3.18 -1.27
C ASP A 56 17.49 -2.34 -0.02
N THR A 57 18.51 -1.91 0.72
CA THR A 57 18.38 -1.00 1.88
C THR A 57 19.45 0.08 1.82
N LEU A 58 19.07 1.33 2.07
CA LEU A 58 19.93 2.51 1.96
C LEU A 58 19.95 3.31 3.26
N ALA A 59 21.09 3.94 3.56
CA ALA A 59 21.20 4.86 4.70
C ALA A 59 20.43 6.17 4.45
N ALA A 60 20.38 6.63 3.20
CA ALA A 60 19.64 7.82 2.77
C ALA A 60 19.19 7.67 1.30
N PRO A 61 18.15 8.40 0.85
CA PRO A 61 17.77 8.41 -0.55
C PRO A 61 18.90 8.96 -1.43
N PRO A 62 19.16 8.36 -2.60
CA PRO A 62 20.23 8.80 -3.48
C PRO A 62 19.83 10.10 -4.20
N ALA A 63 20.80 10.70 -4.91
CA ALA A 63 20.50 11.81 -5.82
C ALA A 63 19.42 11.41 -6.84
N GLY A 64 18.61 12.38 -7.27
CA GLY A 64 17.46 12.14 -8.15
C GLY A 64 16.22 11.61 -7.45
N TYR A 65 16.27 11.36 -6.13
CA TYR A 65 15.10 11.05 -5.30
C TYR A 65 14.77 12.21 -4.37
N THR A 66 13.48 12.51 -4.24
CA THR A 66 12.99 13.54 -3.31
C THR A 66 12.25 12.86 -2.15
N PRO A 67 12.74 12.99 -0.90
CA PRO A 67 12.03 12.52 0.28
C PRO A 67 10.77 13.36 0.51
N MET A 68 9.65 12.69 0.81
CA MET A 68 8.34 13.28 1.03
C MET A 68 7.80 12.83 2.39
N LEU A 69 7.42 13.81 3.20
CA LEU A 69 6.78 13.62 4.51
C LEU A 69 7.51 12.65 5.46
N ASP A 70 8.82 12.49 5.29
CA ASP A 70 9.64 11.55 6.09
C ASP A 70 9.17 10.08 6.03
N ALA A 71 8.43 9.70 4.98
CA ALA A 71 7.84 8.37 4.84
C ALA A 71 8.24 7.66 3.53
N VAL A 72 8.36 8.40 2.43
CA VAL A 72 8.73 7.86 1.13
C VAL A 72 9.71 8.76 0.41
N ALA A 73 10.45 8.22 -0.56
CA ALA A 73 11.18 9.02 -1.53
C ALA A 73 10.88 8.53 -2.95
N LEU A 74 10.62 9.48 -3.85
CA LEU A 74 10.23 9.24 -5.24
C LEU A 74 11.25 9.85 -6.19
N SER A 75 11.48 9.19 -7.33
CA SER A 75 12.37 9.70 -8.38
C SER A 75 11.80 10.97 -9.00
N THR A 76 12.65 11.97 -9.21
CA THR A 76 12.35 13.19 -9.98
C THR A 76 13.14 13.27 -11.29
N GLU A 77 13.94 12.25 -11.58
CA GLU A 77 14.59 12.04 -12.87
C GLU A 77 13.56 11.68 -13.96
N LEU A 78 13.89 11.99 -15.23
CA LEU A 78 13.07 11.59 -16.37
C LEU A 78 13.06 10.07 -16.53
N LEU A 79 11.93 9.45 -16.22
CA LEU A 79 11.76 8.00 -16.33
C LEU A 79 11.48 7.61 -17.78
N GLN A 80 12.13 6.53 -18.22
CA GLN A 80 11.83 5.91 -19.51
C GLN A 80 10.50 5.15 -19.42
N ALA A 81 9.58 5.45 -20.34
CA ALA A 81 8.28 4.79 -20.44
C ALA A 81 8.26 3.89 -21.67
N ASN A 82 8.07 2.58 -21.46
CA ASN A 82 8.08 1.56 -22.51
C ASN A 82 6.70 0.92 -22.64
N ASP A 83 6.36 0.42 -23.83
CA ASP A 83 5.09 -0.28 -24.05
C ASP A 83 4.99 -1.54 -23.15
N SER A 84 3.86 -1.70 -22.46
CA SER A 84 3.56 -2.83 -21.58
C SER A 84 2.87 -4.01 -22.28
N GLY A 85 2.46 -3.86 -23.54
CA GLY A 85 1.73 -4.84 -24.33
C GLY A 85 0.20 -4.82 -24.19
N ASP A 86 -0.33 -3.93 -23.34
CA ASP A 86 -1.76 -3.80 -23.02
C ASP A 86 -2.34 -2.42 -23.34
N GLY A 87 -1.61 -1.60 -24.11
CA GLY A 87 -1.98 -0.23 -24.43
C GLY A 87 -1.60 0.81 -23.36
N THR A 88 -0.91 0.39 -22.30
CA THR A 88 -0.25 1.29 -21.34
C THR A 88 1.25 1.36 -21.58
N LEU A 89 1.88 2.40 -21.03
CA LEU A 89 3.32 2.53 -20.91
C LEU A 89 3.74 2.27 -19.47
N PHE A 90 4.78 1.45 -19.27
CA PHE A 90 5.40 1.20 -17.99
C PHE A 90 6.72 1.96 -17.84
N ALA A 91 6.87 2.66 -16.72
CA ALA A 91 8.10 3.31 -16.33
C ALA A 91 8.62 2.74 -15.01
N LYS A 92 9.73 1.98 -15.11
CA LYS A 92 10.38 1.34 -13.96
C LYS A 92 11.06 2.39 -13.08
N THR A 93 10.82 2.31 -11.77
CA THR A 93 11.57 3.05 -10.75
C THR A 93 11.52 2.33 -9.41
N GLY A 94 12.54 2.51 -8.58
CA GLY A 94 12.46 2.13 -7.17
C GLY A 94 11.50 3.05 -6.41
N LEU A 95 10.71 2.48 -5.51
CA LEU A 95 10.03 3.22 -4.43
C LEU A 95 10.86 3.05 -3.16
N LEU A 96 11.29 4.16 -2.57
CA LEU A 96 12.03 4.16 -1.31
C LEU A 96 11.04 4.42 -0.18
N ILE A 97 11.00 3.54 0.80
CA ILE A 97 10.13 3.65 1.97
C ILE A 97 10.97 3.78 3.22
N ARG A 98 10.63 4.73 4.07
CA ARG A 98 11.26 4.89 5.37
C ARG A 98 10.68 3.88 6.35
N THR A 99 11.57 3.17 7.03
CA THR A 99 11.21 2.14 7.98
C THR A 99 10.27 2.66 9.06
N GLY A 100 9.18 1.95 9.33
CA GLY A 100 8.22 2.26 10.38
C GLY A 100 7.28 3.45 10.09
N HIS A 101 7.40 4.10 8.93
CA HIS A 101 6.59 5.27 8.57
C HIS A 101 5.55 4.88 7.50
N PRO A 102 4.26 4.80 7.85
CA PRO A 102 3.22 4.48 6.88
C PRO A 102 2.96 5.65 5.93
N ALA A 103 2.49 5.36 4.73
CA ALA A 103 2.12 6.36 3.74
C ALA A 103 1.04 5.84 2.76
N GLU A 104 0.46 6.76 2.00
CA GLU A 104 -0.36 6.46 0.83
C GLU A 104 0.26 7.13 -0.39
N LEU A 105 0.22 6.45 -1.54
CA LEU A 105 0.51 7.04 -2.85
C LEU A 105 -0.75 7.02 -3.70
N LEU A 106 -1.12 8.19 -4.23
CA LEU A 106 -2.26 8.34 -5.12
C LEU A 106 -1.83 8.94 -6.45
N VAL A 107 -2.33 8.36 -7.52
CA VAL A 107 -2.17 8.86 -8.90
C VAL A 107 -3.56 9.08 -9.53
N PRO A 108 -3.67 9.88 -10.61
CA PRO A 108 -4.96 10.15 -11.23
C PRO A 108 -5.60 8.89 -11.82
N ARG A 109 -6.72 8.45 -11.23
CA ARG A 109 -7.53 7.32 -11.72
C ARG A 109 -7.85 7.44 -13.21
N GLY A 110 -7.79 6.31 -13.92
CA GLY A 110 -8.07 6.22 -15.36
C GLY A 110 -6.98 6.84 -16.26
N ARG A 111 -5.92 7.42 -15.69
CA ARG A 111 -4.78 7.97 -16.43
C ARG A 111 -3.45 7.34 -16.01
N ALA A 112 -3.36 6.94 -14.74
CA ALA A 112 -2.19 6.29 -14.20
C ALA A 112 -2.58 5.25 -13.14
N GLU A 113 -1.71 4.26 -13.01
CA GLU A 113 -1.72 3.24 -11.97
C GLU A 113 -0.29 3.02 -11.48
N VAL A 114 -0.17 2.40 -10.32
CA VAL A 114 1.10 2.06 -9.69
C VAL A 114 1.14 0.60 -9.29
N GLU A 115 2.35 0.07 -9.27
CA GLU A 115 2.64 -1.28 -8.79
C GLU A 115 4.05 -1.28 -8.18
N TRP A 116 4.19 -1.69 -6.92
CA TRP A 116 5.50 -1.88 -6.28
C TRP A 116 5.55 -3.10 -5.38
N GLY A 117 6.77 -3.67 -5.31
CA GLY A 117 7.25 -4.72 -4.43
C GLY A 117 7.82 -5.92 -5.21
N ASN A 118 8.16 -7.02 -4.52
CA ASN A 118 8.80 -8.20 -5.12
C ASN A 118 8.07 -9.57 -4.94
N THR A 119 6.74 -9.61 -4.93
CA THR A 119 5.92 -10.84 -4.81
C THR A 119 5.00 -10.94 -6.03
N GLY A 120 4.78 -12.14 -6.54
CA GLY A 120 4.31 -12.39 -7.93
C GLY A 120 2.89 -11.93 -8.29
N ASP A 121 2.07 -11.57 -7.32
CA ASP A 121 0.65 -11.26 -7.52
C ASP A 121 0.33 -9.82 -7.10
N ARG A 122 0.65 -8.84 -7.97
CA ARG A 122 0.33 -7.44 -7.68
C ARG A 122 -0.69 -6.84 -8.63
N GLU A 123 -1.73 -6.33 -8.02
CA GLU A 123 -2.74 -5.52 -8.66
C GLU A 123 -2.20 -4.11 -8.90
N ARG A 124 -2.31 -3.64 -10.15
CA ARG A 124 -2.08 -2.23 -10.48
C ARG A 124 -3.23 -1.41 -9.91
N ALA A 125 -2.93 -0.28 -9.28
CA ALA A 125 -3.97 0.56 -8.71
C ALA A 125 -3.62 2.03 -8.78
N ALA A 126 -4.64 2.89 -8.76
CA ALA A 126 -4.43 4.33 -8.64
C ALA A 126 -4.12 4.79 -7.19
N HIS A 127 -4.24 3.89 -6.22
CA HIS A 127 -4.02 4.15 -4.80
C HIS A 127 -3.28 2.96 -4.19
N LEU A 128 -2.09 3.20 -3.65
CA LEU A 128 -1.28 2.20 -2.96
C LEU A 128 -1.13 2.57 -1.49
N HIS A 129 -1.42 1.60 -0.62
CA HIS A 129 -1.13 1.69 0.81
C HIS A 129 0.26 1.19 1.12
N ILE A 130 0.99 1.96 1.92
CA ILE A 130 2.30 1.59 2.44
C ILE A 130 2.14 1.47 3.95
N PRO A 131 2.12 0.24 4.50
CA PRO A 131 2.06 0.06 5.94
C PRO A 131 3.39 0.46 6.59
N ALA A 132 3.41 0.55 7.91
CA ALA A 132 4.63 0.79 8.68
C ALA A 132 5.58 -0.42 8.57
N CYS A 133 6.37 -0.49 7.50
CA CYS A 133 7.24 -1.63 7.23
C CYS A 133 8.33 -1.77 8.30
N PRO A 134 8.55 -2.98 8.86
CA PRO A 134 9.60 -3.21 9.84
C PRO A 134 10.99 -3.01 9.23
N LYS A 135 12.00 -2.80 10.06
CA LYS A 135 13.38 -2.62 9.59
C LYS A 135 13.91 -3.91 8.97
N PHE A 136 14.50 -3.79 7.78
CA PHE A 136 15.33 -4.83 7.17
C PHE A 136 16.72 -4.26 6.92
N GLY A 137 17.76 -5.08 7.13
CA GLY A 137 19.15 -4.66 6.92
C GLY A 137 19.60 -3.50 7.84
N ALA A 138 20.66 -2.81 7.41
CA ALA A 138 21.27 -1.72 8.19
C ALA A 138 20.69 -0.33 7.86
N GLY A 139 20.20 -0.14 6.63
CA GLY A 139 19.63 1.12 6.16
C GLY A 139 18.28 1.47 6.79
N ASP A 140 17.92 2.75 6.79
CA ASP A 140 16.62 3.23 7.26
C ASP A 140 15.60 3.34 6.13
N TRP A 141 16.08 3.30 4.88
CA TRP A 141 15.28 3.32 3.67
C TRP A 141 15.32 1.96 2.99
N GLN A 142 14.16 1.46 2.59
CA GLN A 142 13.99 0.17 1.92
C GLN A 142 13.52 0.40 0.49
N VAL A 143 14.12 -0.31 -0.46
CA VAL A 143 13.84 -0.16 -1.88
C VAL A 143 12.93 -1.27 -2.35
N TYR A 144 11.81 -0.89 -2.95
CA TYR A 144 10.85 -1.82 -3.56
C TYR A 144 10.85 -1.61 -5.07
N PRO A 145 10.96 -2.69 -5.87
CA PRO A 145 10.95 -2.57 -7.32
C PRO A 145 9.53 -2.35 -7.81
N GLY A 146 9.35 -1.62 -8.91
CA GLY A 146 8.03 -1.38 -9.45
C GLY A 146 8.03 -0.20 -10.39
N GLY A 147 6.92 0.51 -10.47
CA GLY A 147 6.84 1.71 -11.27
C GLY A 147 5.42 2.21 -11.52
N TYR A 148 5.35 3.07 -12.52
CA TYR A 148 4.12 3.71 -12.97
C TYR A 148 3.65 3.09 -14.28
N TYR A 149 2.34 2.88 -14.39
CA TYR A 149 1.67 2.61 -15.65
C TYR A 149 0.87 3.84 -16.06
N VAL A 150 1.05 4.33 -17.28
CA VAL A 150 0.36 5.53 -17.79
C VAL A 150 -0.19 5.27 -19.19
N THR A 151 -1.28 5.94 -19.56
CA THR A 151 -1.87 5.80 -20.91
C THR A 151 -1.11 6.58 -21.99
N ALA A 152 -0.28 7.54 -21.60
CA ALA A 152 0.60 8.33 -22.47
C ALA A 152 1.74 8.97 -21.66
N PRO A 153 2.85 9.41 -22.30
CA PRO A 153 3.92 10.12 -21.61
C PRO A 153 3.41 11.41 -20.92
N VAL A 154 3.73 11.58 -19.64
CA VAL A 154 3.11 12.60 -18.78
C VAL A 154 4.05 13.06 -17.67
N CYS A 155 3.95 14.32 -17.27
CA CYS A 155 4.43 14.79 -15.98
C CYS A 155 3.37 14.43 -14.93
N LEU A 156 3.57 13.29 -14.27
CA LEU A 156 2.57 12.64 -13.43
C LEU A 156 2.49 13.31 -12.05
N PRO A 157 1.35 13.93 -11.66
CA PRO A 157 1.15 14.32 -10.27
C PRO A 157 0.95 13.08 -9.40
N VAL A 158 1.80 12.90 -8.40
CA VAL A 158 1.71 11.86 -7.38
C VAL A 158 1.43 12.53 -6.05
N GLU A 159 0.26 12.26 -5.48
CA GLU A 159 -0.09 12.70 -4.14
C GLU A 159 0.46 11.71 -3.11
N VAL A 160 1.14 12.24 -2.10
CA VAL A 160 1.69 11.49 -0.98
C VAL A 160 0.94 11.92 0.27
N ARG A 161 0.44 10.95 1.03
CA ARG A 161 -0.14 11.19 2.36
C ARG A 161 0.64 10.43 3.42
N ALA A 162 0.93 11.09 4.52
CA ALA A 162 1.55 10.49 5.69
C ALA A 162 1.28 11.37 6.92
N ASP A 163 1.04 10.75 8.08
CA ASP A 163 0.83 11.45 9.36
C ASP A 163 -0.18 12.61 9.31
N GLY A 164 -1.30 12.41 8.60
CA GLY A 164 -2.34 13.42 8.43
C GLY A 164 -1.98 14.60 7.52
N ARG A 165 -0.81 14.55 6.86
CA ARG A 165 -0.35 15.55 5.91
C ARG A 165 -0.46 15.02 4.49
N THR A 166 -0.68 15.95 3.56
CA THR A 166 -0.75 15.66 2.13
C THR A 166 0.19 16.59 1.38
N THR A 167 0.88 16.05 0.38
CA THR A 167 1.73 16.83 -0.53
C THR A 167 1.70 16.19 -1.91
N THR A 168 2.06 16.93 -2.95
CA THR A 168 2.11 16.42 -4.32
C THR A 168 3.50 16.65 -4.89
N ILE A 169 4.04 15.63 -5.53
CA ILE A 169 5.23 15.73 -6.36
C ILE A 169 4.87 15.43 -7.81
N HIS A 170 5.62 16.00 -8.73
CA HIS A 170 5.46 15.73 -10.15
C HIS A 170 6.61 14.84 -10.64
N VAL A 171 6.27 13.63 -11.09
CA VAL A 171 7.24 12.65 -11.59
C VAL A 171 7.25 12.69 -13.12
N PRO A 172 8.42 12.88 -13.78
CA PRO A 172 8.48 12.92 -15.23
C PRO A 172 8.47 11.51 -15.81
N VAL A 173 7.31 11.05 -16.30
CA VAL A 173 7.10 9.70 -16.85
C VAL A 173 7.06 9.75 -18.37
N GLY A 174 8.19 9.48 -19.04
CA GLY A 174 8.33 9.58 -20.49
C GLY A 174 8.25 11.02 -21.04
N LYS A 175 7.96 12.01 -20.20
CA LYS A 175 7.86 13.43 -20.54
C LYS A 175 8.37 14.27 -19.37
N ALA A 176 9.23 15.24 -19.67
CA ALA A 176 9.71 16.19 -18.66
C ALA A 176 8.57 17.01 -18.04
N CYS A 177 8.74 17.36 -16.77
CA CYS A 177 7.87 18.30 -16.09
C CYS A 177 8.21 19.75 -16.47
N PRO A 178 7.23 20.66 -16.55
CA PRO A 178 7.49 22.08 -16.71
C PRO A 178 8.40 22.62 -15.60
N ALA A 179 9.23 23.61 -15.94
CA ALA A 179 10.09 24.33 -15.01
C ALA A 179 9.30 25.39 -14.22
#